data_AF-A0A4Q2YA39-F1
#
_entry.id   AF-A0A4Q2YA39-F1
#
_cell.length_a   1.000
_cell.length_b   1.000
_cell.length_c   1.000
_cell.angle_alpha   90.00
_cell.angle_beta   90.00
_cell.angle_gamma   90.00
#
_symmetry.space_group_name_H-M   'P 1'
#
loop_
_entity.id
_entity.type
_entity.pdbx_description
1 polymer ?
#
loop_
_entity_poly.entity_id
_entity_poly.type
_entity_poly.pdbx_seq_one_letter_code
_entity_poly.pdbx_strand_id
1 'polypeptide(L)'
;MEYAEKQTGDRSGSADHRLVRWRPWPCAGCRGGSTQIGILIPGFGSDAEVQEGGRNGQIDREKKRQAAQFLEWVESCPHTRWSELCLPWLAEGSEHLVLFDEELVDAVKITLPGTYGDYYEIIDGRIHQFDSTPQEYLLRMHWWEKLFSTAPLPIGMTESGQIVSRQKFIQGNSDPPQETVDRFLAEAGAVAVKQHCWLWKMVEQDSHLEIWIGDARSDNFVLTAEGIVPIDIRIWGVPIL
;
A
#
# COMPACT_ATOMS: atom_id res chain seq x y z
N MET A 1 37.43 -3.50 2.16
CA MET A 1 36.60 -2.48 2.82
C MET A 1 35.18 -2.78 2.45
N GLU A 2 34.62 -3.81 3.07
CA GLU A 2 33.97 -3.78 4.40
C GLU A 2 32.51 -3.39 4.22
N TYR A 3 31.70 -4.43 4.17
CA TYR A 3 30.26 -4.39 4.40
C TYR A 3 29.99 -3.65 5.71
N ALA A 4 29.17 -2.61 5.66
CA ALA A 4 28.53 -2.11 6.85
C ALA A 4 27.40 -3.08 7.21
N GLU A 5 27.60 -3.83 8.29
CA GLU A 5 26.63 -4.70 8.93
C GLU A 5 25.36 -3.92 9.31
N LYS A 6 24.31 -4.08 8.50
CA LYS A 6 22.92 -4.05 8.98
C LYS A 6 22.41 -5.48 8.90
N GLN A 7 22.52 -6.21 10.01
CA GLN A 7 21.96 -7.54 10.28
C GLN A 7 21.50 -8.33 9.04
N THR A 8 22.44 -8.69 8.17
CA THR A 8 22.27 -9.82 7.27
C THR A 8 22.66 -11.05 8.07
N GLY A 9 21.68 -11.61 8.77
CA GLY A 9 21.82 -12.95 9.32
C GLY A 9 22.25 -13.92 8.23
N ASP A 10 23.23 -14.75 8.57
CA ASP A 10 23.87 -15.79 7.77
C ASP A 10 22.85 -16.60 6.97
N ARG A 11 22.60 -16.24 5.69
CA ARG A 11 21.67 -16.97 4.79
C ARG A 11 22.42 -18.07 4.03
N SER A 12 22.94 -19.05 4.77
CA SER A 12 23.25 -20.38 4.24
C SER A 12 22.28 -21.45 4.78
N GLY A 13 21.05 -21.05 5.09
CA GLY A 13 19.92 -21.93 5.39
C GLY A 13 18.97 -21.99 4.19
N SER A 14 18.27 -23.11 4.01
CA SER A 14 17.19 -23.24 3.03
C SER A 14 16.35 -21.96 2.98
N ALA A 15 16.06 -21.41 1.80
CA ALA A 15 15.14 -20.29 1.69
C ALA A 15 13.87 -20.65 2.46
N ASP A 16 13.61 -19.94 3.57
CA ASP A 16 12.44 -20.18 4.39
C ASP A 16 11.23 -19.81 3.53
N HIS A 17 10.58 -20.84 2.99
CA HIS A 17 9.35 -20.67 2.24
C HIS A 17 8.22 -20.41 3.23
N ARG A 18 7.37 -19.42 2.92
CA ARG A 18 6.16 -19.16 3.68
C ARG A 18 4.97 -19.72 2.91
N LEU A 19 4.21 -20.57 3.59
CA LEU A 19 2.92 -21.03 3.11
C LEU A 19 1.86 -19.99 3.48
N VAL A 20 1.18 -19.46 2.47
CA VAL A 20 0.11 -18.48 2.63
C VAL A 20 -1.13 -19.00 1.95
N ARG A 21 -2.19 -19.19 2.73
CA ARG A 21 -3.49 -19.56 2.21
C ARG A 21 -4.26 -18.30 1.83
N TRP A 22 -4.61 -18.20 0.56
CA TRP A 22 -5.21 -16.99 0.00
C TRP A 22 -6.26 -17.32 -1.06
N ARG A 23 -7.08 -16.32 -1.40
CA ARG A 23 -8.14 -16.42 -2.40
C ARG A 23 -8.17 -15.17 -3.28
N PRO A 24 -8.31 -15.32 -4.61
CA PRO A 24 -8.36 -14.18 -5.52
C PRO A 24 -9.50 -13.19 -5.21
N TRP A 25 -9.15 -11.90 -5.20
CA TRP A 25 -10.04 -10.77 -4.93
C TRP A 25 -9.52 -9.50 -5.61
N PRO A 26 -10.40 -8.72 -6.28
CA PRO A 26 -11.82 -8.99 -6.47
C PRO A 26 -12.03 -10.07 -7.53
N CYS A 27 -13.03 -10.92 -7.31
CA CYS A 27 -13.45 -11.91 -8.31
C CYS A 27 -13.94 -11.24 -9.60
N ALA A 28 -13.42 -11.70 -10.74
CA ALA A 28 -13.83 -11.22 -12.07
C ALA A 28 -15.33 -11.42 -12.36
N GLY A 29 -15.92 -12.53 -11.89
CA GLY A 29 -17.35 -12.82 -12.05
C GLY A 29 -18.25 -11.95 -11.17
N CYS A 30 -17.83 -11.66 -9.93
CA CYS A 30 -18.63 -10.84 -9.00
C CYS A 30 -18.48 -9.34 -9.26
N ARG A 31 -17.32 -8.87 -9.74
CA ARG A 31 -17.07 -7.42 -9.86
C ARG A 31 -17.92 -6.76 -10.95
N GLY A 32 -18.39 -7.50 -11.96
CA GLY A 32 -19.25 -6.95 -13.02
C GLY A 32 -18.66 -5.73 -13.75
N GLY A 33 -17.33 -5.62 -13.82
CA GLY A 33 -16.62 -4.45 -14.35
C GLY A 33 -16.25 -3.37 -13.31
N SER A 34 -16.71 -3.48 -12.07
CA SER A 34 -16.34 -2.57 -10.98
C SER A 34 -14.84 -2.67 -10.65
N THR A 35 -14.23 -1.52 -10.40
CA THR A 35 -12.87 -1.45 -9.84
C THR A 35 -12.87 -1.94 -8.40
N GLN A 36 -11.70 -2.27 -7.85
CA GLN A 36 -11.54 -2.60 -6.44
C GLN A 36 -12.18 -1.54 -5.54
N ILE A 37 -12.01 -0.26 -5.90
CA ILE A 37 -12.60 0.90 -5.24
C ILE A 37 -14.12 0.96 -5.45
N GLY A 38 -14.60 0.69 -6.66
CA GLY A 38 -16.04 0.70 -6.97
C GLY A 38 -16.86 -0.30 -6.15
N ILE A 39 -16.25 -1.38 -5.68
CA ILE A 39 -16.86 -2.35 -4.75
C ILE A 39 -17.04 -1.75 -3.34
N LEU A 40 -16.25 -0.73 -2.98
CA LEU A 40 -16.20 -0.13 -1.63
C LEU A 40 -17.25 0.96 -1.41
N ILE A 41 -17.71 1.60 -2.50
CA ILE A 41 -18.53 2.81 -2.44
C ILE A 41 -20.02 2.57 -2.02
N PRO A 42 -20.69 1.43 -2.32
CA PRO A 42 -22.12 1.30 -2.01
C PRO A 42 -22.46 0.99 -0.53
N GLY A 43 -21.48 0.73 0.33
CA GLY A 43 -21.70 0.08 1.64
C GLY A 43 -22.10 0.99 2.80
N PHE A 44 -22.13 2.32 2.65
CA PHE A 44 -22.44 3.23 3.76
C PHE A 44 -23.94 3.53 3.81
N GLY A 45 -24.69 2.56 4.36
CA GLY A 45 -25.96 2.89 5.00
C GLY A 45 -25.70 3.93 6.08
N SER A 46 -26.48 5.02 6.04
CA SER A 46 -26.55 6.00 7.11
C SER A 46 -27.03 5.30 8.38
N ASP A 47 -26.15 4.92 9.31
CA ASP A 47 -26.63 4.44 10.60
C ASP A 47 -25.74 4.80 11.80
N ALA A 48 -26.50 5.20 12.84
CA ALA A 48 -26.26 5.43 14.26
C ALA A 48 -25.24 6.49 14.70
N GLU A 49 -25.73 7.41 15.55
CA GLU A 49 -24.97 8.44 16.26
C GLU A 49 -23.62 7.94 16.79
N VAL A 50 -22.58 8.65 16.36
CA VAL A 50 -21.19 8.38 16.69
C VAL A 50 -20.95 8.69 18.16
N GLN A 51 -20.65 7.67 18.98
CA GLN A 51 -20.17 7.86 20.36
C GLN A 51 -18.79 8.53 20.40
N GLU A 52 -18.61 9.37 21.42
CA GLU A 52 -17.39 10.09 21.79
C GLU A 52 -16.17 9.16 21.86
N GLY A 53 -15.39 9.12 20.79
CA GLY A 53 -14.06 8.52 20.76
C GLY A 53 -13.18 9.37 19.85
N GLY A 54 -11.93 9.60 20.25
CA GLY A 54 -10.96 10.31 19.41
C GLY A 54 -10.83 9.67 18.03
N ARG A 55 -10.40 10.45 17.03
CA ARG A 55 -10.37 10.05 15.61
C ARG A 55 -9.71 8.69 15.34
N ASN A 56 -8.61 8.37 16.02
CA ASN A 56 -7.95 7.05 15.89
C ASN A 56 -8.86 5.89 16.35
N GLY A 57 -9.66 6.09 17.39
CA GLY A 57 -10.62 5.08 17.82
C GLY A 57 -11.75 4.85 16.81
N GLN A 58 -12.10 5.86 16.00
CA GLN A 58 -13.02 5.69 14.87
C GLN A 58 -12.35 4.91 13.75
N ILE A 59 -11.11 5.26 13.40
CA ILE A 59 -10.31 4.55 12.38
C ILE A 59 -10.14 3.08 12.75
N ASP A 60 -9.83 2.74 14.00
CA ASP A 60 -9.66 1.34 14.44
C ASP A 60 -10.93 0.50 14.31
N ARG A 61 -12.10 1.10 14.60
CA ARG A 61 -13.38 0.44 14.37
C ARG A 61 -13.61 0.20 12.89
N GLU A 62 -13.29 1.19 12.08
CA GLU A 62 -13.47 1.13 10.63
C GLU A 62 -12.54 0.11 9.97
N LYS A 63 -11.27 0.03 10.41
CA LYS A 63 -10.34 -1.02 10.00
C LYS A 63 -10.91 -2.42 10.20
N LYS A 64 -11.42 -2.69 11.42
CA LYS A 64 -12.01 -4.00 11.76
C LYS A 64 -13.25 -4.29 10.92
N ARG A 65 -14.14 -3.29 10.79
CA ARG A 65 -15.39 -3.40 10.04
C ARG A 65 -15.11 -3.70 8.56
N GLN A 66 -14.25 -2.91 7.91
CA GLN A 66 -13.93 -3.08 6.49
C GLN A 66 -13.18 -4.39 6.22
N ALA A 67 -12.22 -4.77 7.07
CA ALA A 67 -11.50 -6.04 6.93
C ALA A 67 -12.46 -7.24 7.02
N ALA A 68 -13.40 -7.22 7.98
CA ALA A 68 -14.42 -8.25 8.10
C ALA A 68 -15.34 -8.31 6.88
N GLN A 69 -15.77 -7.17 6.35
CA GLN A 69 -16.61 -7.11 5.15
C GLN A 69 -15.89 -7.66 3.91
N PHE A 70 -14.60 -7.35 3.75
CA PHE A 70 -13.82 -7.90 2.65
C PHE A 70 -13.66 -9.41 2.77
N LEU A 71 -13.36 -9.91 3.97
CA LEU A 71 -13.25 -11.33 4.21
C LEU A 71 -14.58 -12.05 3.95
N GLU A 72 -15.71 -11.54 4.45
CA GLU A 72 -17.05 -12.10 4.20
C GLU A 72 -17.37 -12.16 2.71
N TRP A 73 -17.03 -11.12 1.94
CA TRP A 73 -17.21 -11.12 0.50
C TRP A 73 -16.34 -12.19 -0.18
N VAL A 74 -15.07 -12.30 0.23
CA VAL A 74 -14.14 -13.29 -0.30
C VAL A 74 -14.63 -14.70 0.02
N GLU A 75 -15.14 -14.94 1.21
CA GLU A 75 -15.66 -16.23 1.67
C GLU A 75 -16.93 -16.63 0.92
N SER A 76 -17.85 -15.69 0.73
CA SER A 76 -19.17 -15.92 0.11
C SER A 76 -19.15 -15.99 -1.41
N CYS A 77 -18.08 -15.52 -2.07
CA CYS A 77 -17.93 -15.61 -3.52
C CYS A 77 -17.91 -17.08 -4.01
N PRO A 78 -18.78 -17.52 -4.94
CA PRO A 78 -18.75 -18.90 -5.43
C PRO A 78 -17.75 -19.15 -6.57
N HIS A 79 -17.19 -18.08 -7.17
CA HIS A 79 -16.42 -18.15 -8.42
C HIS A 79 -14.91 -18.35 -8.24
N THR A 80 -14.39 -18.14 -7.03
CA THR A 80 -12.96 -18.33 -6.72
C THR A 80 -12.80 -19.47 -5.70
N ARG A 81 -11.58 -19.88 -5.38
CA ARG A 81 -11.32 -20.90 -4.35
C ARG A 81 -10.07 -20.52 -3.55
N TRP A 82 -9.99 -21.04 -2.32
CA TRP A 82 -8.76 -20.97 -1.54
C TRP A 82 -7.65 -21.74 -2.24
N SER A 83 -6.48 -21.13 -2.31
CA SER A 83 -5.26 -21.68 -2.86
C SER A 83 -4.14 -21.49 -1.84
N GLU A 84 -3.15 -22.36 -1.92
CA GLU A 84 -1.92 -22.25 -1.15
C GLU A 84 -0.83 -21.64 -2.03
N LEU A 85 -0.15 -20.65 -1.49
CA LEU A 85 1.00 -20.00 -2.11
C LEU A 85 2.21 -20.28 -1.23
N CYS A 86 3.18 -21.04 -1.73
CA CYS A 86 4.40 -21.36 -1.02
C CYS A 86 5.56 -20.64 -1.72
N LEU A 87 5.99 -19.50 -1.17
CA LEU A 87 7.00 -18.65 -1.80
C LEU A 87 8.16 -18.36 -0.85
N PRO A 88 9.39 -18.19 -1.37
CA PRO A 88 10.52 -17.69 -0.61
C PRO A 88 10.21 -16.38 0.13
N TRP A 89 10.58 -16.31 1.41
CA TRP A 89 10.54 -15.07 2.17
C TRP A 89 11.63 -14.11 1.72
N LEU A 90 11.22 -12.90 1.32
CA LEU A 90 12.15 -11.82 0.98
C LEU A 90 12.46 -10.93 2.19
N ALA A 91 11.44 -10.27 2.75
CA ALA A 91 11.54 -9.30 3.84
C ALA A 91 10.23 -9.20 4.65
N GLU A 92 10.28 -8.58 5.82
CA GLU A 92 9.10 -8.23 6.62
C GLU A 92 9.31 -6.85 7.24
N GLY A 93 8.35 -5.95 7.05
CA GLY A 93 8.32 -4.61 7.61
C GLY A 93 7.17 -4.43 8.60
N SER A 94 6.89 -3.18 8.99
CA SER A 94 5.76 -2.86 9.89
C SER A 94 4.39 -3.02 9.21
N GLU A 95 4.32 -2.87 7.89
CA GLU A 95 3.08 -2.96 7.12
C GLU A 95 2.93 -4.29 6.36
N HIS A 96 4.03 -4.89 5.87
CA HIS A 96 3.95 -6.04 4.95
C HIS A 96 4.94 -7.16 5.27
N LEU A 97 4.47 -8.40 5.08
CA LEU A 97 5.31 -9.53 4.73
C LEU A 97 5.52 -9.55 3.21
N VAL A 98 6.77 -9.63 2.76
CA VAL A 98 7.13 -9.64 1.33
C VAL A 98 7.73 -10.99 0.96
N LEU A 99 7.11 -11.64 -0.01
CA LEU A 99 7.53 -12.91 -0.59
C LEU A 99 7.97 -12.70 -2.05
N PHE A 100 8.86 -13.55 -2.55
CA PHE A 100 9.33 -13.48 -3.93
C PHE A 100 8.77 -14.63 -4.77
N ASP A 101 8.09 -14.28 -5.86
CA ASP A 101 7.60 -15.22 -6.86
C ASP A 101 8.64 -15.31 -7.99
N GLU A 102 9.50 -16.32 -7.92
CA GLU A 102 10.60 -16.51 -8.88
C GLU A 102 10.12 -16.76 -10.31
N GLU A 103 8.97 -17.43 -10.47
CA GLU A 103 8.41 -17.77 -11.78
C GLU A 103 7.95 -16.50 -12.51
N LEU A 104 7.31 -15.58 -11.77
CA LEU A 104 6.75 -14.35 -12.34
C LEU A 104 7.66 -13.13 -12.20
N VAL A 105 8.76 -13.29 -11.45
CA VAL A 105 9.70 -12.21 -11.07
C VAL A 105 8.96 -11.06 -10.40
N ASP A 106 8.09 -11.41 -9.45
CA ASP A 106 7.21 -10.48 -8.75
C ASP A 106 7.45 -10.53 -7.23
N ALA A 107 7.28 -9.39 -6.58
CA ALA A 107 7.09 -9.33 -5.14
C ALA A 107 5.60 -9.52 -4.80
N VAL A 108 5.30 -10.47 -3.92
CA VAL A 108 3.98 -10.64 -3.32
C VAL A 108 4.00 -10.03 -1.93
N LYS A 109 3.19 -9.00 -1.71
CA LYS A 109 3.10 -8.27 -0.44
C LYS A 109 1.81 -8.63 0.27
N ILE A 110 1.91 -9.07 1.53
CA ILE A 110 0.78 -9.41 2.38
C ILE A 110 0.71 -8.38 3.50
N THR A 111 -0.39 -7.64 3.53
CA THR A 111 -0.63 -6.60 4.53
C THR A 111 -0.80 -7.23 5.90
N LEU A 112 -0.06 -6.78 6.92
CA LEU A 112 -0.17 -7.33 8.26
C LEU A 112 -1.52 -6.92 8.91
N PRO A 113 -2.04 -7.69 9.87
CA PRO A 113 -3.35 -7.41 10.46
C PRO A 113 -3.40 -6.01 11.11
N GLY A 114 -4.35 -5.18 10.68
CA GLY A 114 -4.57 -3.84 11.25
C GLY A 114 -3.62 -2.74 10.78
N THR A 115 -2.66 -3.05 9.91
CA THR A 115 -1.65 -2.09 9.43
C THR A 115 -1.83 -1.79 7.93
N TYR A 116 -2.65 -0.78 7.64
CA TYR A 116 -2.96 -0.37 6.27
C TYR A 116 -2.18 0.89 5.84
N GLY A 117 -1.08 1.16 6.54
CA GLY A 117 -0.32 2.40 6.48
C GLY A 117 -0.98 3.55 7.22
N ASP A 118 -0.54 4.76 6.92
CA ASP A 118 -1.01 5.99 7.53
C ASP A 118 -1.04 7.14 6.51
N TYR A 119 -1.67 8.24 6.92
CA TYR A 119 -1.71 9.50 6.21
C TYR A 119 -1.45 10.66 7.16
N TYR A 120 -1.14 11.82 6.58
CA TYR A 120 -0.88 13.03 7.34
C TYR A 120 -1.90 14.12 7.02
N GLU A 121 -2.24 14.91 8.03
CA GLU A 121 -3.00 16.13 7.88
C GLU A 121 -2.30 17.30 8.54
N ILE A 122 -2.58 18.52 8.05
CA ILE A 122 -2.13 19.75 8.69
C ILE A 122 -3.31 20.33 9.47
N ILE A 123 -3.24 20.27 10.80
CA ILE A 123 -4.25 20.81 11.72
C ILE A 123 -3.55 21.90 12.56
N ASP A 124 -4.08 23.12 12.52
CA ASP A 124 -3.50 24.28 13.23
C ASP A 124 -1.99 24.49 12.95
N GLY A 125 -1.59 24.27 11.69
CA GLY A 125 -0.21 24.40 11.23
C GLY A 125 0.74 23.28 11.70
N ARG A 126 0.21 22.22 12.32
CA ARG A 126 0.98 21.05 12.78
C ARG A 126 0.63 19.84 11.94
N ILE A 127 1.63 18.98 11.73
CA ILE A 127 1.43 17.70 11.04
C ILE A 127 0.94 16.68 12.05
N HIS A 128 -0.22 16.09 11.78
CA HIS A 128 -0.81 14.99 12.53
C HIS A 128 -0.81 13.74 11.66
N GLN A 129 -0.44 12.61 12.26
CA GLN A 129 -0.44 11.30 11.61
C GLN A 129 -1.66 10.51 12.05
N PHE A 130 -2.33 9.87 11.10
CA PHE A 130 -3.52 9.06 11.31
C PHE A 130 -3.35 7.74 10.57
N ASP A 131 -3.82 6.65 11.18
CA ASP A 131 -3.78 5.37 10.48
C ASP A 131 -4.77 5.33 9.31
N SER A 132 -4.45 4.53 8.31
CA SER A 132 -5.33 4.27 7.18
C SER A 132 -6.24 3.07 7.46
N THR A 133 -7.40 3.08 6.82
CA THR A 133 -8.34 1.97 6.71
C THR A 133 -8.01 1.08 5.50
N PRO A 134 -8.52 -0.16 5.43
CA PRO A 134 -8.37 -1.01 4.24
C PRO A 134 -8.78 -0.33 2.93
N GLN A 135 -9.85 0.46 2.95
CA GLN A 135 -10.33 1.23 1.80
C GLN A 135 -9.33 2.31 1.40
N GLU A 136 -8.83 3.09 2.36
CA GLU A 136 -7.81 4.13 2.09
C GLU A 136 -6.53 3.51 1.52
N TYR A 137 -6.15 2.32 1.99
CA TYR A 137 -5.01 1.58 1.44
C TYR A 137 -5.23 1.12 -0.02
N LEU A 138 -6.45 0.71 -0.38
CA LEU A 138 -6.78 0.40 -1.77
C LEU A 138 -6.85 1.67 -2.65
N LEU A 139 -7.35 2.78 -2.10
CA LEU A 139 -7.30 4.09 -2.77
C LEU A 139 -5.87 4.57 -3.01
N ARG A 140 -4.97 4.36 -2.04
CA ARG A 140 -3.52 4.63 -2.17
C ARG A 140 -2.94 3.94 -3.41
N MET A 141 -3.28 2.68 -3.67
CA MET A 141 -2.79 1.96 -4.84
C MET A 141 -3.31 2.55 -6.15
N HIS A 142 -4.56 3.03 -6.18
CA HIS A 142 -5.08 3.72 -7.35
C HIS A 142 -4.36 5.04 -7.63
N TRP A 143 -4.10 5.83 -6.58
CA TRP A 143 -3.33 7.06 -6.73
C TRP A 143 -1.89 6.79 -7.16
N TRP A 144 -1.27 5.76 -6.59
CA TRP A 144 0.05 5.32 -7.00
C TRP A 144 0.07 4.94 -8.48
N GLU A 145 -0.89 4.15 -8.93
CA GLU A 145 -0.94 3.70 -10.32
C GLU A 145 -1.09 4.87 -11.27
N LYS A 146 -1.97 5.81 -10.90
CA LYS A 146 -2.19 7.04 -11.66
C LYS A 146 -0.94 7.90 -11.78
N LEU A 147 -0.15 8.02 -10.71
CA LEU A 147 1.03 8.89 -10.67
C LEU A 147 2.27 8.23 -11.26
N PHE A 148 2.46 6.93 -11.04
CA PHE A 148 3.73 6.25 -11.29
C PHE A 148 3.62 4.95 -12.09
N SER A 149 2.41 4.47 -12.39
CA SER A 149 2.16 3.27 -13.21
C SER A 149 2.91 2.01 -12.74
N THR A 150 3.14 1.92 -11.43
CA THR A 150 4.00 0.92 -10.77
C THR A 150 3.38 0.43 -9.46
N ALA A 151 2.09 0.66 -9.27
CA ALA A 151 1.43 0.32 -8.01
C ALA A 151 1.39 -1.20 -7.81
N PRO A 152 1.46 -1.67 -6.56
CA PRO A 152 1.07 -3.03 -6.27
C PRO A 152 -0.39 -3.25 -6.67
N LEU A 153 -0.66 -4.33 -7.40
CA LEU A 153 -2.00 -4.76 -7.78
C LEU A 153 -2.59 -5.64 -6.66
N PRO A 154 -3.71 -5.27 -6.02
CA PRO A 154 -4.42 -6.20 -5.15
C PRO A 154 -4.89 -7.40 -5.96
N ILE A 155 -4.44 -8.58 -5.57
CA ILE A 155 -4.79 -9.83 -6.26
C ILE A 155 -5.70 -10.71 -5.42
N GLY A 156 -5.70 -10.55 -4.09
CA GLY A 156 -6.52 -11.38 -3.23
C GLY A 156 -6.47 -11.05 -1.75
N MET A 157 -6.96 -12.00 -0.96
CA MET A 157 -6.94 -11.93 0.50
C MET A 157 -6.60 -13.26 1.14
N THR A 158 -6.03 -13.22 2.34
CA THR A 158 -5.83 -14.41 3.18
C THR A 158 -7.10 -14.80 3.94
N GLU A 159 -7.11 -16.00 4.54
CA GLU A 159 -8.21 -16.46 5.41
C GLU A 159 -8.40 -15.60 6.69
N SER A 160 -7.38 -14.82 7.05
CA SER A 160 -7.39 -13.88 8.17
C SER A 160 -7.77 -12.45 7.76
N GLY A 161 -8.17 -12.21 6.50
CA GLY A 161 -8.58 -10.89 6.02
C GLY A 161 -7.44 -9.95 5.67
N GLN A 162 -6.22 -10.45 5.45
CA GLN A 162 -5.08 -9.65 5.01
C GLN A 162 -5.13 -9.45 3.50
N ILE A 163 -4.85 -8.24 3.02
CA ILE A 163 -4.80 -7.94 1.58
C ILE A 163 -3.49 -8.47 1.02
N VAL A 164 -3.61 -9.27 -0.06
CA VAL A 164 -2.50 -9.77 -0.86
C VAL A 164 -2.40 -8.93 -2.13
N SER A 165 -1.25 -8.31 -2.34
CA SER A 165 -0.94 -7.53 -3.53
C SER A 165 0.32 -8.04 -4.23
N ARG A 166 0.45 -7.72 -5.50
CA ARG A 166 1.55 -8.16 -6.37
C ARG A 166 2.14 -6.98 -7.10
N GLN A 167 3.47 -6.90 -7.12
CA GLN A 167 4.22 -5.85 -7.78
C GLN A 167 5.39 -6.47 -8.52
N LYS A 168 5.78 -5.91 -9.67
CA LYS A 168 7.02 -6.34 -10.34
C LYS A 168 8.20 -6.16 -9.41
N PHE A 169 9.08 -7.16 -9.34
CA PHE A 169 10.29 -7.03 -8.54
C PHE A 169 11.29 -6.13 -9.28
N ILE A 170 11.57 -4.96 -8.73
CA ILE A 170 12.39 -3.94 -9.37
C ILE A 170 13.86 -4.15 -8.99
N GLN A 171 14.72 -4.32 -9.99
CA GLN A 171 16.17 -4.45 -9.81
C GLN A 171 16.86 -3.12 -10.10
N GLY A 172 17.79 -2.72 -9.25
CA GLY A 172 18.56 -1.48 -9.39
C GLY A 172 19.25 -1.07 -8.10
N ASN A 173 19.70 0.18 -8.02
CA ASN A 173 20.19 0.75 -6.76
C ASN A 173 18.98 1.04 -5.85
N SER A 174 18.83 0.28 -4.76
CA SER A 174 17.73 0.38 -3.79
C SER A 174 17.88 1.50 -2.76
N ASP A 175 18.89 2.34 -2.88
CA ASP A 175 19.10 3.52 -2.03
C ASP A 175 19.75 4.64 -2.88
N PRO A 176 19.03 5.19 -3.88
CA PRO A 176 19.54 6.32 -4.65
C PRO A 176 19.72 7.54 -3.76
N PRO A 177 20.66 8.45 -4.06
CA PRO A 177 20.79 9.70 -3.30
C PRO A 177 19.45 10.44 -3.22
N GLN A 178 19.07 10.93 -2.03
CA GLN A 178 17.78 11.61 -1.80
C GLN A 178 17.52 12.76 -2.79
N GLU A 179 18.56 13.51 -3.16
CA GLU A 179 18.46 14.58 -4.19
C GLU A 179 17.91 14.06 -5.53
N THR A 180 18.18 12.80 -5.86
CA THR A 180 17.67 12.15 -7.08
C THR A 180 16.17 11.89 -6.96
N VAL A 181 15.71 11.44 -5.78
CA VAL A 181 14.28 11.24 -5.48
C VAL A 181 13.53 12.58 -5.49
N ASP A 182 14.10 13.60 -4.86
CA ASP A 182 13.51 14.94 -4.79
C ASP A 182 13.36 15.55 -6.19
N ARG A 183 14.39 15.40 -7.04
CA ARG A 183 14.33 15.83 -8.44
C ARG A 183 13.27 15.05 -9.22
N PHE A 184 13.21 13.73 -9.06
CA PHE A 184 12.19 12.89 -9.71
C PHE A 184 10.77 13.35 -9.36
N LEU A 185 10.49 13.64 -8.08
CA LEU A 185 9.18 14.13 -7.64
C LEU A 185 8.88 15.53 -8.19
N ALA A 186 9.86 16.43 -8.17
CA ALA A 186 9.70 17.77 -8.72
C ALA A 186 9.44 17.75 -10.24
N GLU A 187 10.14 16.89 -10.98
CA GLU A 187 9.93 16.67 -12.43
C GLU A 187 8.55 16.06 -12.74
N ALA A 188 8.03 15.23 -11.82
CA ALA A 188 6.65 14.73 -11.88
C ALA A 188 5.59 15.81 -11.54
N GLY A 189 6.00 17.03 -11.20
CA GLY A 189 5.10 18.14 -10.85
C GLY A 189 4.70 18.19 -9.38
N ALA A 190 5.35 17.40 -8.51
CA ALA A 190 5.13 17.49 -7.07
C ALA A 190 5.86 18.69 -6.46
N VAL A 191 5.22 19.28 -5.45
CA VAL A 191 5.76 20.37 -4.65
C VAL A 191 6.02 19.87 -3.24
N ALA A 192 7.21 20.13 -2.72
CA ALA A 192 7.55 19.77 -1.36
C ALA A 192 6.67 20.58 -0.38
N VAL A 193 5.96 19.88 0.50
CA VAL A 193 5.26 20.50 1.65
C VAL A 193 6.24 20.70 2.78
N LYS A 194 7.03 19.65 3.07
CA LYS A 194 8.07 19.66 4.11
C LYS A 194 9.12 18.62 3.76
N GLN A 195 10.17 19.05 3.05
CA GLN A 195 11.17 18.16 2.45
C GLN A 195 11.89 17.27 3.48
N HIS A 196 12.22 17.79 4.65
CA HIS A 196 12.86 17.01 5.72
C HIS A 196 11.92 16.03 6.44
N CYS A 197 10.63 16.06 6.13
CA CYS A 197 9.66 15.04 6.52
C CYS A 197 9.26 14.16 5.33
N TRP A 198 9.96 14.28 4.20
CA TRP A 198 9.70 13.53 2.96
C TRP A 198 8.23 13.63 2.51
N LEU A 199 7.67 14.83 2.66
CA LEU A 199 6.26 15.12 2.42
C LEU A 199 6.09 16.05 1.22
N TRP A 200 5.38 15.56 0.22
CA TRP A 200 5.16 16.20 -1.08
C TRP A 200 3.67 16.22 -1.40
N LYS A 201 3.27 17.10 -2.33
CA LYS A 201 1.90 17.12 -2.85
C LYS A 201 1.86 17.47 -4.32
N MET A 202 0.82 17.02 -4.99
CA MET A 202 0.47 17.33 -6.38
C MET A 202 -0.99 17.79 -6.42
N VAL A 203 -1.33 18.69 -7.33
CA VAL A 203 -2.72 19.12 -7.55
C VAL A 203 -3.26 18.38 -8.77
N GLU A 204 -4.36 17.66 -8.60
CA GLU A 204 -5.13 17.16 -9.73
C GLU A 204 -6.17 18.21 -10.13
N GLN A 205 -5.96 18.82 -11.30
CA GLN A 205 -6.78 19.94 -11.77
C GLN A 205 -8.24 19.56 -12.03
N ASP A 206 -8.49 18.35 -12.53
CA ASP A 206 -9.84 17.93 -12.95
C ASP A 206 -10.74 17.50 -11.78
N SER A 207 -10.14 17.09 -10.64
CA SER A 207 -10.88 16.48 -9.53
C SER A 207 -11.02 17.38 -8.30
N HIS A 208 -10.42 18.57 -8.30
CA HIS A 208 -10.30 19.41 -7.10
C HIS A 208 -9.69 18.66 -5.90
N LEU A 209 -8.74 17.75 -6.16
CA LEU A 209 -8.03 16.99 -5.14
C LEU A 209 -6.55 17.39 -5.12
N GLU A 210 -6.01 17.55 -3.91
CA GLU A 210 -4.57 17.47 -3.68
C GLU A 210 -4.20 16.01 -3.39
N ILE A 211 -3.25 15.47 -4.15
CA ILE A 211 -2.69 14.15 -3.90
C ILE A 211 -1.39 14.34 -3.11
N TRP A 212 -1.35 13.82 -1.90
CA TRP A 212 -0.22 13.93 -1.01
C TRP A 212 0.62 12.66 -1.08
N ILE A 213 1.94 12.82 -1.07
CA ILE A 213 2.92 11.74 -1.11
C ILE A 213 3.77 11.86 0.16
N GLY A 214 3.67 10.86 1.02
CA GLY A 214 4.44 10.73 2.24
C GLY A 214 5.46 9.59 2.13
N ASP A 215 6.39 9.59 3.08
CA ASP A 215 7.48 8.61 3.15
C ASP A 215 8.35 8.55 1.88
N ALA A 216 8.56 9.70 1.23
CA ALA A 216 9.40 9.81 0.04
C ALA A 216 10.92 9.75 0.35
N ARG A 217 11.34 8.77 1.16
CA ARG A 217 12.72 8.51 1.54
C ARG A 217 13.45 7.70 0.48
N SER A 218 14.77 7.86 0.36
CA SER A 218 15.58 7.14 -0.64
C SER A 218 15.40 5.62 -0.63
N ASP A 219 15.27 5.00 0.55
CA ASP A 219 15.08 3.56 0.73
C ASP A 219 13.73 3.03 0.22
N ASN A 220 12.79 3.93 -0.13
CA ASN A 220 11.49 3.60 -0.72
C ASN A 220 11.48 3.72 -2.25
N PHE A 221 12.64 3.94 -2.88
CA PHE A 221 12.80 4.04 -4.32
C PHE A 221 13.94 3.14 -4.82
N VAL A 222 13.82 2.70 -6.07
CA VAL A 222 14.89 2.00 -6.78
C VAL A 222 15.28 2.82 -8.01
N LEU A 223 16.56 3.15 -8.13
CA LEU A 223 17.11 3.70 -9.36
C LEU A 223 17.48 2.58 -10.32
N THR A 224 16.73 2.48 -11.41
CA THR A 224 16.92 1.53 -12.50
C THR A 224 17.64 2.19 -13.68
N ALA A 225 17.91 1.42 -14.75
CA ALA A 225 18.42 1.98 -16.00
C ALA A 225 17.40 2.88 -16.72
N GLU A 226 16.11 2.70 -16.45
CA GLU A 226 15.01 3.43 -17.10
C GLU A 226 14.55 4.65 -16.29
N GLY A 227 14.98 4.77 -15.04
CA GLY A 227 14.63 5.87 -14.14
C GLY A 227 14.41 5.43 -12.70
N ILE A 228 13.88 6.35 -11.89
CA ILE A 228 13.50 6.09 -10.50
C ILE A 228 12.11 5.46 -10.47
N VAL A 229 11.98 4.41 -9.65
CA VAL A 229 10.72 3.69 -9.44
C VAL A 229 10.40 3.68 -7.94
N PRO A 230 9.24 4.22 -7.50
CA PRO A 230 8.79 4.04 -6.12
C PRO A 230 8.44 2.58 -5.86
N ILE A 231 8.80 2.06 -4.68
CA ILE A 231 8.52 0.68 -4.28
C ILE A 231 7.77 0.57 -2.96
N ASP A 232 7.81 1.59 -2.09
CA ASP A 232 7.04 1.62 -0.84
C ASP A 232 6.72 3.03 -0.36
N ILE A 233 5.77 3.71 -1.03
CA ILE A 233 5.38 5.08 -0.69
C ILE A 233 3.94 5.16 -0.16
N ARG A 234 3.66 6.23 0.58
CA ARG A 234 2.33 6.56 1.12
C ARG A 234 1.68 7.61 0.24
N ILE A 235 0.44 7.39 -0.18
CA ILE A 235 -0.28 8.31 -1.05
C ILE A 235 -1.74 8.41 -0.62
N TRP A 236 -2.26 9.62 -0.47
CA TRP A 236 -3.66 9.87 -0.13
C TRP A 236 -4.18 11.14 -0.81
N GLY A 237 -5.49 11.23 -0.99
CA GLY A 237 -6.15 12.41 -1.54
C GLY A 237 -6.69 13.30 -0.42
N VAL A 238 -6.59 14.62 -0.60
CA VAL A 238 -7.14 15.65 0.27
C VAL A 238 -8.02 16.56 -0.59
N PRO A 239 -9.32 16.71 -0.28
CA PRO A 239 -10.18 17.66 -0.99
C PRO A 239 -9.68 19.10 -0.88
N ILE A 240 -9.69 19.82 -2.00
CA ILE A 240 -9.42 21.26 -2.02
C ILE A 240 -10.73 21.98 -1.63
N LEU A 241 -10.74 22.62 -0.46
CA LEU A 241 -11.84 23.45 0.03
C LEU A 241 -11.87 24.83 -0.64
#